data_AF-A0ABD5ST99-F1
#
_entry.id   AF-A0ABD5ST99-F1
#
_cell.length_a   1.000
_cell.length_b   1.000
_cell.length_c   1.000
_cell.angle_alpha   90.00
_cell.angle_beta   90.00
_cell.angle_gamma   90.00
#
_symmetry.space_group_name_H-M   'P 1'
#
loop_
_entity.id
_entity.type
_entity.pdbx_description
1 polymer ?
#
loop_
_entity_poly.entity_id
_entity_poly.type
_entity_poly.pdbx_seq_one_letter_code
_entity_poly.pdbx_strand_id
1 'polypeptide(L)' 'MNSLEVDPLNTRVLERNYDYAQKNVRLLAMWYECEIEQMLELLAEHDIALSRNDKLHFGESY' A
#
# COMPACT_ATOMS: atom_id res chain seq x y z
N MET A 1 16.27 -24.43 -4.73
CA MET A 1 16.15 -23.12 -4.07
C MET A 1 14.69 -22.98 -3.70
N ASN A 2 14.35 -23.11 -2.42
CA ASN A 2 12.97 -22.85 -1.99
C ASN A 2 12.75 -21.35 -2.12
N SER A 3 11.98 -20.93 -3.13
CA SER A 3 11.44 -19.58 -3.17
C SER A 3 10.59 -19.44 -1.91
N LEU A 4 11.03 -18.62 -0.96
CA LEU A 4 10.16 -18.23 0.14
C LEU A 4 9.07 -17.39 -0.52
N GLU A 5 7.90 -18.00 -0.78
CA GLU A 5 6.73 -17.26 -1.23
C GLU A 5 6.38 -16.26 -0.12
N VAL A 6 6.77 -15.02 -0.34
CA VAL A 6 6.40 -13.90 0.51
C VAL A 6 5.04 -13.45 0.00
N ASP A 7 4.02 -13.62 0.83
CA ASP A 7 2.68 -13.09 0.56
C ASP A 7 2.74 -11.56 0.50
N PRO A 8 2.51 -10.94 -0.67
CA PRO A 8 2.56 -9.50 -0.83
C PRO A 8 1.43 -8.77 -0.10
N LEU A 9 0.36 -9.49 0.29
CA LEU A 9 -0.77 -8.97 1.07
C LEU A 9 -0.57 -9.16 2.58
N ASN A 10 0.54 -9.76 3.02
CA ASN A 10 0.88 -9.74 4.43
C ASN A 10 1.05 -8.29 4.90
N THR A 11 0.35 -7.88 5.98
CA THR A 11 0.39 -6.49 6.50
C THR A 11 1.79 -5.90 6.58
N ARG A 12 2.77 -6.67 7.08
CA ARG A 12 4.15 -6.17 7.24
C ARG A 12 4.88 -6.01 5.91
N VAL A 13 4.54 -6.84 4.92
CA VAL A 13 5.10 -6.75 3.57
C VAL A 13 4.48 -5.56 2.85
N LEU A 14 3.15 -5.41 2.94
CA LEU A 14 2.42 -4.29 2.38
C LEU A 14 2.89 -2.94 2.95
N GLU A 15 2.99 -2.81 4.28
CA GLU A 15 3.49 -1.61 4.94
C GLU A 15 4.92 -1.29 4.50
N ARG A 16 5.79 -2.31 4.44
CA ARG A 16 7.18 -2.10 4.01
C ARG A 16 7.29 -1.76 2.52
N ASN A 17 6.43 -2.30 1.67
CA ASN A 17 6.37 -1.93 0.26
C ASN A 17 5.85 -0.50 0.10
N TYR A 18 4.89 -0.07 0.94
CA TYR A 18 4.46 1.32 0.98
C TYR A 18 5.59 2.26 1.40
N ASP A 19 6.39 1.89 2.40
CA ASP A 19 7.60 2.62 2.77
C ASP A 19 8.62 2.70 1.63
N TYR A 20 8.85 1.59 0.92
CA TYR A 20 9.74 1.56 -0.27
C TYR A 20 9.20 2.40 -1.42
N ALA A 21 7.88 2.48 -1.57
CA ALA A 21 7.21 3.41 -2.47
C ALA A 21 7.26 4.87 -1.97
N GLN A 22 8.06 5.17 -0.95
CA GLN A 22 8.19 6.49 -0.31
C GLN A 22 6.85 7.03 0.22
N LYS A 23 5.99 6.11 0.68
CA LYS A 23 4.62 6.37 1.09
C LYS A 23 3.81 7.14 0.05
N ASN A 24 3.85 6.64 -1.18
CA ASN A 24 3.08 7.12 -2.34
C ASN A 24 2.15 6.02 -2.86
N VAL A 25 0.84 6.17 -2.64
CA VAL A 25 -0.17 5.18 -3.05
C VAL A 25 -0.15 4.91 -4.55
N ARG A 26 0.09 5.93 -5.39
CA ARG A 26 0.10 5.75 -6.85
C ARG A 26 1.23 4.84 -7.29
N LEU A 27 2.41 5.01 -6.69
CA LEU A 27 3.56 4.18 -6.99
C LEU A 27 3.34 2.74 -6.49
N LEU A 28 2.76 2.60 -5.29
CA LEU A 28 2.44 1.28 -4.73
C LEU A 28 1.40 0.53 -5.56
N ALA A 29 0.32 1.20 -5.97
CA ALA A 29 -0.73 0.64 -6.82
C ALA A 29 -0.16 0.16 -8.16
N MET A 30 0.77 0.92 -8.75
CA MET A 30 1.49 0.51 -9.97
C MET A 30 2.32 -0.77 -9.75
N TRP A 31 2.97 -0.94 -8.59
CA TRP A 31 3.76 -2.15 -8.29
C TRP A 31 2.89 -3.39 -8.07
N TYR A 32 1.69 -3.19 -7.53
CA TYR A 32 0.72 -4.25 -7.29
C TYR A 32 -0.24 -4.48 -8.47
N GLU A 33 -0.04 -3.72 -9.57
CA GLU A 33 -0.86 -3.76 -10.79
C GLU A 33 -2.36 -3.65 -10.51
N CYS A 34 -2.73 -2.77 -9.57
CA CYS A 34 -4.11 -2.54 -9.15
C CYS A 34 -4.51 -1.06 -9.29
N GLU A 35 -5.80 -0.79 -9.20
CA GLU A 35 -6.29 0.58 -9.20
C GLU A 35 -5.94 1.29 -7.87
N ILE A 36 -5.86 2.62 -7.92
CA ILE A 36 -5.55 3.43 -6.72
C ILE A 36 -6.59 3.20 -5.61
N GLU A 37 -7.86 3.13 -5.98
CA GLU A 37 -8.98 2.88 -5.05
C GLU A 37 -8.81 1.53 -4.33
N GLN A 38 -8.46 0.48 -5.06
CA GLN A 38 -8.17 -0.85 -4.50
C GLN A 38 -6.97 -0.82 -3.55
N MET A 39 -5.93 -0.04 -3.87
CA MET A 39 -4.78 0.10 -2.97
C MET A 39 -5.14 0.87 -1.70
N LEU A 40 -5.99 1.91 -1.80
CA LEU A 40 -6.47 2.64 -0.62
C LEU A 40 -7.29 1.74 0.30
N GLU A 41 -8.24 0.97 -0.26
CA GLU A 41 -9.03 -0.02 0.48
C GLU A 41 -8.12 -1.05 1.15
N LEU A 42 -7.13 -1.59 0.43
CA LEU A 42 -6.20 -2.57 0.97
C LEU A 42 -5.35 -1.99 2.11
N LEU A 43 -4.86 -0.75 2.01
CA LEU A 43 -4.14 -0.10 3.11
C LEU A 43 -5.05 0.09 4.34
N ALA A 44 -6.31 0.48 4.13
CA ALA A 44 -7.28 0.65 5.20
C ALA A 44 -7.66 -0.68 5.89
N GLU A 45 -7.89 -1.75 5.12
CA GLU A 45 -8.18 -3.09 5.63
C GLU A 45 -7.05 -3.64 6.52
N HIS A 46 -5.82 -3.23 6.23
CA HIS A 46 -4.63 -3.63 6.97
C HIS A 46 -4.21 -2.62 8.07
N ASP A 47 -5.03 -1.60 8.36
CA ASP A 47 -4.78 -0.53 9.35
C ASP A 47 -3.46 0.24 9.09
N ILE A 48 -3.09 0.41 7.81
CA ILE A 48 -1.90 1.14 7.39
C ILE A 48 -2.27 2.59 7.12
N ALA A 49 -1.86 3.48 8.02
CA ALA A 49 -2.15 4.90 7.90
C ALA A 49 -1.47 5.55 6.69
N LEU A 50 -2.27 6.26 5.89
CA LEU A 50 -1.77 7.07 4.77
C LEU A 50 -0.78 8.14 5.23
N SER A 51 0.20 8.43 4.35
CA SER A 51 1.09 9.57 4.54
C SER A 51 0.32 10.89 4.54
N ARG A 52 0.93 11.95 5.10
CA ARG A 52 0.33 13.28 5.04
C ARG A 52 0.04 13.74 3.61
N ASN A 53 0.92 13.41 2.67
CA ASN A 53 0.74 13.78 1.27
C ASN A 53 -0.42 13.01 0.64
N ASP A 54 -0.49 11.70 0.86
CA ASP A 54 -1.58 10.88 0.33
C ASP A 54 -2.93 11.28 0.96
N LYS A 55 -2.96 11.61 2.25
CA LYS A 55 -4.16 12.18 2.90
C LYS A 55 -4.64 13.49 2.25
N LEU A 56 -3.72 14.36 1.82
CA LEU A 56 -4.09 15.59 1.10
C LEU A 56 -4.66 15.31 -0.29
N HIS A 57 -4.21 14.24 -0.94
CA HIS A 57 -4.64 13.88 -2.29
C HIS A 57 -5.90 13.02 -2.33
N PHE A 58 -6.12 12.16 -1.34
CA PHE A 58 -7.18 11.15 -1.32
C PHE A 58 -8.18 11.32 -0.17
N GLY A 59 -7.89 12.17 0.82
CA GLY A 59 -8.74 12.43 1.99
C GLY A 59 -8.34 11.61 3.22
N GLU A 60 -8.88 12.00 4.38
CA GLU A 60 -8.67 11.29 5.66
C GLU A 60 -9.62 10.09 5.85
N SER A 61 -10.62 9.94 4.96
CA SER A 61 -11.78 9.04 5.13
C SER A 61 -11.76 7.80 4.23
N TYR A 62 -10.61 7.45 3.66
CA TYR A 62 -10.39 6.13 3.07
C TYR A 62 -9.76 5.22 4.12
#